data_AF-A0A7S4TBX5-F1
#
_entry.id   AF-A0A7S4TBX5-F1
#
_cell.length_a   1.000
_cell.length_b   1.000
_cell.length_c   1.000
_cell.angle_alpha   90.00
_cell.angle_beta   90.00
_cell.angle_gamma   90.00
#
_symmetry.space_group_name_H-M   'P 1'
#
loop_
_entity.id
_entity.type
_entity.pdbx_description
1 polymer ?
#
loop_
_entity_poly.entity_id
_entity_poly.type
_entity_poly.pdbx_seq_one_letter_code
_entity_poly.pdbx_strand_id
1 'polypeptide(L)'
;MRLSFPLALLLLIQITTFCSVAVVSQEAAVGEPTVVTEEKTGAPVDATQESSETVNNAETVADDSDNTEDSASNDDEDGEVISLDDEDDATTEEPVASDDSAAAPVEETADSAATTTATEEKEEAPTKEEEKVEAPPVQTGPFIDIFGEQLLSLEMVDETHAQMVAHNTNEVLSGKKVVGLYFSADWCGPCRQFTPDLVNFYNKMNSRRGKENQFEIVWVSRCRDVNSYGQYFTQMNWLALPPQEAMGQRGQMLSNKYKVKGIPSLVLLDEVGNVITLDGRNKIPADKAGIGFPWRNPVATLYITVVPKSLRLMLKTQIDGVKSQVLGVLKGAAGQKVTA
;
A
#
# COMPACT_ATOMS: atom_id res chain seq x y z
N MET A 1 33.29 50.90 8.53
CA MET A 1 31.84 51.19 8.36
C MET A 1 31.11 50.84 9.66
N ARG A 2 29.93 51.40 9.91
CA ARG A 2 29.14 51.12 11.14
C ARG A 2 28.29 49.87 10.94
N LEU A 3 28.29 48.94 11.89
CA LEU A 3 27.32 47.83 11.90
C LEU A 3 25.97 48.35 12.40
N SER A 4 24.88 47.94 11.73
CA SER A 4 23.51 48.25 12.16
C SER A 4 23.01 47.16 13.10
N PHE A 5 22.62 47.53 14.33
CA PHE A 5 22.21 46.59 15.37
C PHE A 5 20.81 46.85 16.01
N PRO A 6 19.70 47.10 15.26
CA PRO A 6 18.38 47.33 15.87
C PRO A 6 17.27 46.29 15.55
N LEU A 7 17.52 45.19 14.83
CA LEU A 7 16.45 44.24 14.46
C LEU A 7 16.18 43.13 15.49
N ALA A 8 17.23 42.53 16.06
CA ALA A 8 17.10 41.38 16.98
C ALA A 8 16.36 41.72 18.29
N LEU A 9 16.48 42.97 18.78
CA LEU A 9 15.90 43.39 20.05
C LEU A 9 14.37 43.56 19.98
N LEU A 10 13.83 43.98 18.83
CA LEU A 10 12.38 44.13 18.62
C LEU A 10 11.65 42.79 18.62
N LEU A 11 12.28 41.74 18.10
CA LEU A 11 11.66 40.42 17.96
C LEU A 11 11.53 39.70 19.32
N LEU A 12 12.47 39.92 20.24
CA LEU A 12 12.40 39.40 21.62
C LEU A 12 11.25 40.03 22.45
N ILE A 13 10.92 41.30 22.22
CA ILE A 13 9.85 42.02 22.95
C ILE A 13 8.45 41.54 22.52
N GLN A 14 8.29 41.15 21.25
CA GLN A 14 7.06 40.52 20.76
C GLN A 14 6.80 39.16 21.44
N ILE A 15 7.83 38.33 21.56
CA ILE A 15 7.73 36.98 22.15
C ILE A 15 7.33 37.05 23.64
N THR A 16 7.96 37.91 24.43
CA THR A 16 7.64 38.03 25.87
C THR A 16 6.24 38.58 26.12
N THR A 17 5.75 39.47 25.26
CA THR A 17 4.40 40.05 25.37
C THR A 17 3.32 38.99 25.10
N PHE A 18 3.54 38.08 24.14
CA PHE A 18 2.57 37.03 23.80
C PHE A 18 2.40 35.97 24.91
N CYS A 19 3.48 35.63 25.62
CA CYS A 19 3.42 34.68 26.74
C CYS A 19 2.52 35.15 27.89
N SER A 20 2.48 36.46 28.19
CA SER A 20 1.71 37.00 29.32
C SER A 20 0.19 36.90 29.14
N VAL A 21 -0.31 36.87 27.90
CA VAL A 21 -1.76 36.81 27.61
C VAL A 21 -2.32 35.40 27.83
N ALA A 22 -1.51 34.36 27.60
CA ALA A 22 -1.96 32.97 27.67
C ALA A 22 -2.24 32.45 29.11
N VAL A 23 -1.71 33.10 30.14
CA VAL A 23 -1.75 32.61 31.54
C VAL A 23 -3.05 33.02 32.27
N VAL A 24 -3.78 34.02 31.78
CA VAL A 24 -4.92 34.64 32.49
C VAL A 24 -6.25 33.87 32.33
N SER A 25 -6.31 32.85 31.47
CA SER A 25 -7.58 32.28 30.97
C SER A 25 -7.91 30.84 31.43
N GLN A 26 -7.55 30.44 32.66
CA GLN A 26 -7.96 29.13 33.19
C GLN A 26 -8.19 29.06 34.73
N GLU A 27 -9.01 29.95 35.28
CA GLU A 27 -9.42 29.86 36.70
C GLU A 27 -10.90 30.26 36.94
N ALA A 28 -11.84 29.36 36.62
CA ALA A 28 -13.24 29.42 37.07
C ALA A 28 -14.00 28.11 36.79
N ALA A 29 -14.12 27.22 37.78
CA ALA A 29 -15.22 26.23 37.97
C ALA A 29 -14.87 25.17 39.05
N VAL A 30 -15.01 25.54 40.33
CA VAL A 30 -15.16 24.57 41.42
C VAL A 30 -16.54 24.80 42.03
N GLY A 31 -17.36 23.75 42.11
CA GLY A 31 -18.69 23.79 42.70
C GLY A 31 -18.82 22.71 43.77
N GLU A 32 -19.06 23.13 45.01
CA GLU A 32 -19.38 22.23 46.11
C GLU A 32 -20.85 21.76 46.05
N PRO A 33 -21.17 20.55 46.51
CA PRO A 33 -22.55 20.10 46.66
C PRO A 33 -23.17 20.69 47.94
N THR A 34 -24.16 21.56 47.81
CA THR A 34 -24.91 22.08 48.96
C THR A 34 -25.83 21.01 49.56
N VAL A 35 -25.65 20.76 50.86
CA VAL A 35 -26.58 19.95 51.66
C VAL A 35 -27.87 20.75 51.90
N VAL A 36 -29.03 20.12 51.68
CA VAL A 36 -30.33 20.64 52.09
C VAL A 36 -30.94 19.69 53.12
N THR A 37 -31.12 20.20 54.34
CA THR A 37 -31.88 19.56 55.41
C THR A 37 -33.12 20.38 55.70
N GLU A 38 -34.31 19.76 55.75
CA GLU A 38 -35.43 20.31 56.54
C GLU A 38 -36.40 19.22 57.01
N GLU A 39 -37.30 19.57 57.93
CA GLU A 39 -37.92 18.65 58.89
C GLU A 39 -39.41 18.36 58.60
N LYS A 40 -39.79 17.06 58.62
CA LYS A 40 -40.86 16.49 59.49
C LYS A 40 -42.30 17.03 59.40
N THR A 41 -43.23 16.15 59.02
CA THR A 41 -44.48 15.76 59.74
C THR A 41 -45.34 14.84 58.83
N GLY A 42 -45.97 13.72 59.26
CA GLY A 42 -45.76 12.91 60.47
C GLY A 42 -46.88 11.86 60.71
N ALA A 43 -46.51 10.61 61.02
CA ALA A 43 -47.24 9.58 61.80
C ALA A 43 -48.63 9.03 61.33
N PRO A 44 -49.09 7.84 61.78
CA PRO A 44 -48.38 6.61 62.17
C PRO A 44 -49.07 5.30 61.64
N VAL A 45 -48.72 4.14 62.26
CA VAL A 45 -49.30 2.76 62.19
C VAL A 45 -48.95 1.92 60.94
N ASP A 46 -48.63 0.61 61.04
CA ASP A 46 -48.43 -0.27 62.21
C ASP A 46 -47.33 -1.34 61.97
N ALA A 47 -47.11 -2.24 62.93
CA ALA A 47 -46.15 -3.35 62.94
C ALA A 47 -46.38 -4.43 61.83
N THR A 48 -45.56 -5.48 61.61
CA THR A 48 -44.58 -6.23 62.44
C THR A 48 -43.61 -6.95 61.46
N GLN A 49 -42.28 -6.96 61.65
CA GLN A 49 -41.44 -7.93 62.41
C GLN A 49 -41.11 -9.27 61.68
N GLU A 50 -39.79 -9.53 61.53
CA GLU A 50 -39.09 -10.82 61.27
C GLU A 50 -39.40 -11.61 59.96
N SER A 51 -38.40 -12.08 59.20
CA SER A 51 -37.55 -13.30 59.35
C SER A 51 -38.30 -14.61 58.98
N SER A 52 -37.69 -15.65 58.39
CA SER A 52 -36.26 -15.98 58.27
C SER A 52 -35.90 -16.72 56.96
N GLU A 53 -34.62 -17.08 56.85
CA GLU A 53 -34.05 -18.23 56.12
C GLU A 53 -34.89 -19.54 56.28
N THR A 54 -34.79 -20.60 55.46
CA THR A 54 -33.59 -21.18 54.83
C THR A 54 -33.89 -22.15 53.66
N VAL A 55 -33.01 -22.12 52.64
CA VAL A 55 -32.37 -23.18 51.78
C VAL A 55 -32.81 -24.67 51.88
N ASN A 56 -32.53 -25.43 50.79
CA ASN A 56 -32.48 -26.91 50.58
C ASN A 56 -33.76 -27.54 49.98
N ASN A 57 -33.75 -28.60 49.14
CA ASN A 57 -32.69 -29.27 48.32
C ASN A 57 -33.33 -30.24 47.30
N ALA A 58 -32.51 -30.78 46.35
CA ALA A 58 -32.63 -32.13 45.72
C ALA A 58 -33.87 -32.46 44.84
N GLU A 59 -33.88 -33.44 43.93
CA GLU A 59 -32.83 -34.12 43.12
C GLU A 59 -33.52 -34.87 41.93
N THR A 60 -32.76 -35.50 41.04
CA THR A 60 -33.18 -36.10 39.75
C THR A 60 -33.72 -37.54 39.81
N VAL A 61 -34.55 -37.93 38.83
CA VAL A 61 -34.84 -39.33 38.41
C VAL A 61 -34.91 -39.37 36.87
N ALA A 62 -34.66 -40.54 36.24
CA ALA A 62 -34.57 -40.75 34.78
C ALA A 62 -35.36 -42.01 34.32
N ASP A 63 -35.00 -42.56 33.14
CA ASP A 63 -35.48 -43.81 32.48
C ASP A 63 -36.89 -43.78 31.81
N ASP A 64 -37.20 -44.51 30.72
CA ASP A 64 -36.44 -45.09 29.58
C ASP A 64 -37.44 -45.58 28.46
N SER A 65 -36.97 -45.76 27.20
CA SER A 65 -37.48 -46.63 26.10
C SER A 65 -38.91 -46.38 25.49
N ASP A 66 -39.33 -46.89 24.30
CA ASP A 66 -38.71 -47.61 23.17
C ASP A 66 -39.56 -47.49 21.86
N ASN A 67 -39.02 -47.88 20.68
CA ASN A 67 -39.70 -48.47 19.48
C ASN A 67 -40.84 -47.71 18.70
N THR A 68 -41.15 -47.94 17.40
CA THR A 68 -40.44 -48.59 16.26
C THR A 68 -40.88 -48.07 14.88
N GLU A 69 -40.07 -48.44 13.88
CA GLU A 69 -40.07 -48.25 12.41
C GLU A 69 -41.17 -48.96 11.59
N ASP A 70 -41.39 -48.51 10.34
CA ASP A 70 -41.55 -49.31 9.08
C ASP A 70 -41.49 -48.32 7.88
N SER A 71 -40.46 -48.29 7.00
CA SER A 71 -40.17 -49.07 5.77
C SER A 71 -41.12 -48.77 4.56
N ALA A 72 -40.63 -48.29 3.39
CA ALA A 72 -40.00 -48.98 2.24
C ALA A 72 -41.03 -49.43 1.15
N SER A 73 -40.80 -49.44 -0.18
CA SER A 73 -39.73 -48.91 -1.08
C SER A 73 -40.17 -49.06 -2.58
N ASN A 74 -39.26 -48.80 -3.55
CA ASN A 74 -39.29 -49.15 -5.01
C ASN A 74 -40.15 -48.29 -5.99
N ASP A 75 -39.94 -48.27 -7.34
CA ASP A 75 -38.75 -48.26 -8.25
C ASP A 75 -39.19 -47.99 -9.73
N ASP A 76 -38.23 -47.65 -10.61
CA ASP A 76 -38.11 -47.85 -12.09
C ASP A 76 -38.99 -47.20 -13.22
N GLU A 77 -38.23 -46.67 -14.23
CA GLU A 77 -38.43 -46.48 -15.71
C GLU A 77 -39.72 -45.78 -16.27
N ASP A 78 -39.89 -45.38 -17.55
CA ASP A 78 -39.20 -45.50 -18.87
C ASP A 78 -39.47 -44.21 -19.74
N GLY A 79 -38.80 -44.01 -20.90
CA GLY A 79 -39.35 -43.14 -22.00
C GLY A 79 -38.42 -42.49 -23.05
N GLU A 80 -37.68 -43.24 -23.88
CA GLU A 80 -36.88 -42.74 -25.04
C GLU A 80 -37.58 -43.02 -26.41
N VAL A 81 -37.19 -42.65 -27.66
CA VAL A 81 -35.98 -42.11 -28.36
C VAL A 81 -36.44 -41.25 -29.59
N ILE A 82 -35.63 -40.31 -30.13
CA ILE A 82 -35.30 -40.05 -31.58
C ILE A 82 -34.54 -38.70 -31.75
N SER A 83 -33.60 -38.40 -32.67
CA SER A 83 -32.64 -39.09 -33.59
C SER A 83 -31.99 -37.97 -34.46
N LEU A 84 -30.66 -37.85 -34.63
CA LEU A 84 -29.82 -38.33 -35.77
C LEU A 84 -30.23 -37.80 -37.18
N ASP A 85 -29.39 -37.19 -38.05
CA ASP A 85 -27.94 -36.80 -38.03
C ASP A 85 -27.77 -35.28 -38.38
N ASP A 86 -26.89 -34.65 -39.19
CA ASP A 86 -25.79 -34.91 -40.18
C ASP A 86 -24.42 -34.32 -39.64
N GLU A 87 -23.22 -34.17 -40.24
CA GLU A 87 -22.53 -34.11 -41.58
C GLU A 87 -22.76 -32.85 -42.47
N ASP A 88 -21.79 -32.21 -43.15
CA ASP A 88 -20.32 -32.39 -43.40
C ASP A 88 -19.55 -31.12 -42.86
N ASP A 89 -18.33 -30.65 -43.18
CA ASP A 89 -17.19 -30.93 -44.10
C ASP A 89 -15.86 -30.53 -43.39
N ALA A 90 -14.70 -30.99 -43.90
CA ALA A 90 -13.39 -30.45 -43.57
C ALA A 90 -12.36 -30.63 -44.71
N THR A 91 -11.94 -29.53 -45.35
CA THR A 91 -10.83 -29.54 -46.34
C THR A 91 -9.75 -28.49 -46.08
N THR A 92 -8.51 -28.88 -46.40
CA THR A 92 -7.28 -28.05 -46.38
C THR A 92 -7.13 -27.24 -47.66
N GLU A 93 -6.25 -26.22 -47.67
CA GLU A 93 -5.04 -26.15 -48.53
C GLU A 93 -4.30 -24.80 -48.40
N GLU A 94 -2.97 -24.86 -48.52
CA GLU A 94 -2.01 -23.77 -48.79
C GLU A 94 -0.90 -24.42 -49.66
N PRO A 95 -0.06 -23.68 -50.44
CA PRO A 95 -0.12 -22.28 -50.89
C PRO A 95 0.13 -22.13 -52.42
N VAL A 96 -0.01 -20.92 -52.99
CA VAL A 96 0.62 -20.53 -54.28
C VAL A 96 0.95 -19.02 -54.32
N ALA A 97 1.84 -18.61 -55.24
CA ALA A 97 2.39 -17.25 -55.35
C ALA A 97 2.53 -16.78 -56.83
N SER A 98 3.16 -15.61 -57.02
CA SER A 98 3.71 -14.99 -58.26
C SER A 98 2.75 -14.39 -59.32
N ASP A 99 3.03 -13.09 -59.64
CA ASP A 99 3.10 -12.41 -60.95
C ASP A 99 1.84 -12.35 -61.88
N ASP A 100 1.67 -11.37 -62.79
CA ASP A 100 2.50 -10.22 -63.24
C ASP A 100 1.61 -9.03 -63.70
N SER A 101 2.24 -7.91 -64.08
CA SER A 101 1.86 -6.97 -65.16
C SER A 101 0.82 -5.85 -64.93
N ALA A 102 1.00 -4.64 -65.50
CA ALA A 102 2.18 -3.99 -66.09
C ALA A 102 1.93 -2.49 -66.41
N ALA A 103 3.02 -1.79 -66.82
CA ALA A 103 3.10 -0.59 -67.68
C ALA A 103 3.31 0.81 -67.03
N ALA A 104 4.57 1.25 -67.04
CA ALA A 104 4.98 2.66 -67.19
C ALA A 104 5.27 2.96 -68.70
N PRO A 105 5.72 4.17 -69.13
CA PRO A 105 7.04 4.78 -68.85
C PRO A 105 6.92 6.28 -68.44
N VAL A 106 7.83 7.28 -68.61
CA VAL A 106 9.08 7.49 -69.38
C VAL A 106 10.01 8.56 -68.74
N GLU A 107 11.32 8.45 -69.03
CA GLU A 107 12.33 9.47 -69.49
C GLU A 107 12.17 11.00 -69.27
N GLU A 108 13.22 11.85 -69.21
CA GLU A 108 14.67 11.74 -68.85
C GLU A 108 15.36 13.16 -68.88
N THR A 109 16.68 13.27 -68.57
CA THR A 109 17.63 14.42 -68.73
C THR A 109 17.48 15.66 -67.79
N ALA A 110 18.48 16.38 -67.22
CA ALA A 110 19.95 16.64 -67.41
C ALA A 110 20.29 17.98 -68.15
N ASP A 111 21.29 18.84 -67.82
CA ASP A 111 22.34 18.95 -66.77
C ASP A 111 22.93 20.41 -66.64
N SER A 112 23.83 20.69 -65.67
CA SER A 112 24.82 21.82 -65.56
C SER A 112 24.31 23.22 -65.12
N ALA A 113 24.90 23.96 -64.16
CA ALA A 113 26.27 24.54 -63.95
C ALA A 113 26.44 25.96 -64.58
N ALA A 114 27.13 27.00 -64.03
CA ALA A 114 27.77 27.30 -62.72
C ALA A 114 28.14 28.82 -62.62
N THR A 115 28.89 29.26 -61.57
CA THR A 115 29.84 30.44 -61.53
C THR A 115 29.53 31.65 -60.60
N THR A 116 30.28 31.72 -59.46
CA THR A 116 30.89 32.86 -58.67
C THR A 116 30.18 34.26 -58.52
N THR A 117 30.43 35.10 -57.50
CA THR A 117 31.66 35.37 -56.69
C THR A 117 31.37 36.06 -55.33
N ALA A 118 32.40 36.11 -54.45
CA ALA A 118 32.61 36.74 -53.12
C ALA A 118 31.89 38.08 -52.74
N THR A 119 31.91 38.59 -51.50
CA THR A 119 32.90 38.46 -50.39
C THR A 119 32.31 38.75 -48.98
N GLU A 120 33.00 38.29 -47.92
CA GLU A 120 32.98 38.83 -46.51
C GLU A 120 31.67 38.72 -45.68
N GLU A 121 31.68 38.46 -44.36
CA GLU A 121 32.77 38.12 -43.43
C GLU A 121 32.25 37.32 -42.20
N LYS A 122 33.17 36.62 -41.52
CA LYS A 122 33.16 36.13 -40.13
C LYS A 122 32.12 35.09 -39.66
N GLU A 123 32.67 33.93 -39.29
CA GLU A 123 32.04 32.81 -38.58
C GLU A 123 31.94 33.07 -37.06
N GLU A 124 30.78 32.84 -36.46
CA GLU A 124 30.58 32.67 -35.01
C GLU A 124 29.41 31.71 -34.78
N ALA A 125 29.69 30.53 -34.22
CA ALA A 125 28.72 29.43 -34.15
C ALA A 125 27.79 29.56 -32.93
N PRO A 126 26.46 29.44 -33.08
CA PRO A 126 25.57 29.35 -31.93
C PRO A 126 25.79 28.01 -31.22
N THR A 127 26.21 28.07 -29.96
CA THR A 127 26.44 26.90 -29.12
C THR A 127 25.17 26.08 -28.98
N LYS A 128 25.22 24.83 -29.43
CA LYS A 128 24.21 23.82 -29.13
C LYS A 128 24.31 23.52 -27.63
N GLU A 129 23.32 23.92 -26.85
CA GLU A 129 23.28 23.57 -25.43
C GLU A 129 23.08 22.05 -25.32
N GLU A 130 24.13 21.35 -24.93
CA GLU A 130 24.08 19.92 -24.70
C GLU A 130 23.29 19.66 -23.41
N GLU A 131 22.06 19.16 -23.54
CA GLU A 131 21.30 18.65 -22.41
C GLU A 131 22.05 17.46 -21.82
N LYS A 132 22.86 17.76 -20.80
CA LYS A 132 23.66 16.80 -20.06
C LYS A 132 22.72 15.80 -19.37
N VAL A 133 22.51 14.66 -20.01
CA VAL A 133 21.87 13.48 -19.41
C VAL A 133 22.78 12.97 -18.29
N GLU A 134 22.65 13.60 -17.12
CA GLU A 134 23.34 13.22 -15.91
C GLU A 134 22.85 11.84 -15.49
N ALA A 135 23.78 10.89 -15.32
CA ALA A 135 23.44 9.52 -15.00
C ALA A 135 22.61 9.48 -13.70
N PRO A 136 21.51 8.69 -13.65
CA PRO A 136 20.59 8.74 -12.53
C PRO A 136 21.30 8.48 -11.19
N PRO A 137 20.93 9.20 -10.11
CA PRO A 137 21.65 9.13 -8.85
C PRO A 137 21.60 7.72 -8.29
N VAL A 138 22.77 7.10 -8.11
CA VAL A 138 22.91 5.69 -7.71
C VAL A 138 22.34 5.48 -6.31
N GLN A 139 21.08 5.08 -6.23
CA GLN A 139 20.40 4.81 -4.97
C GLN A 139 20.81 3.44 -4.42
N THR A 140 21.07 3.38 -3.12
CA THR A 140 21.32 2.12 -2.39
C THR A 140 20.52 2.11 -1.10
N GLY A 141 20.04 0.94 -0.68
CA GLY A 141 19.32 0.80 0.57
C GLY A 141 18.24 -0.29 0.55
N PRO A 142 17.72 -0.66 1.73
CA PRO A 142 16.86 -1.83 1.89
C PRO A 142 15.49 -1.71 1.21
N PHE A 143 15.09 -0.49 0.82
CA PHE A 143 13.87 -0.23 0.06
C PHE A 143 14.11 -0.24 -1.47
N ILE A 144 15.33 0.03 -1.94
CA ILE A 144 15.68 -0.11 -3.36
C ILE A 144 15.60 -1.59 -3.78
N ASP A 145 16.10 -2.50 -2.93
CA ASP A 145 15.98 -3.96 -3.10
C ASP A 145 14.52 -4.48 -3.11
N ILE A 146 13.55 -3.66 -2.71
CA ILE A 146 12.13 -4.01 -2.58
C ILE A 146 11.32 -3.36 -3.69
N PHE A 147 11.52 -2.06 -3.94
CA PHE A 147 10.69 -1.24 -4.81
C PHE A 147 11.38 -0.82 -6.11
N GLY A 148 12.72 -0.82 -6.15
CA GLY A 148 13.52 -0.15 -7.16
C GLY A 148 13.79 1.32 -6.83
N GLU A 149 14.32 2.04 -7.81
CA GLU A 149 14.81 3.42 -7.65
C GLU A 149 13.70 4.48 -7.66
N GLN A 150 12.53 4.17 -8.23
CA GLN A 150 11.42 5.12 -8.37
C GLN A 150 10.11 4.61 -7.77
N LEU A 151 9.40 5.54 -7.15
CA LEU A 151 7.99 5.43 -6.74
C LEU A 151 7.19 6.57 -7.36
N LEU A 152 5.89 6.34 -7.57
CA LEU A 152 4.96 7.34 -8.09
C LEU A 152 4.12 7.94 -6.96
N SER A 153 3.96 9.26 -6.96
CA SER A 153 2.87 9.96 -6.29
C SER A 153 1.73 10.21 -7.28
N LEU A 154 0.61 10.75 -6.78
CA LEU A 154 -0.40 11.41 -7.60
C LEU A 154 -0.53 12.86 -7.13
N GLU A 155 -0.36 13.82 -8.04
CA GLU A 155 -0.35 15.25 -7.75
C GLU A 155 -1.33 15.99 -8.68
N MET A 156 -2.10 16.93 -8.13
CA MET A 156 -3.06 17.73 -8.90
C MET A 156 -2.32 18.84 -9.64
N VAL A 157 -2.47 18.90 -10.96
CA VAL A 157 -1.89 19.96 -11.81
C VAL A 157 -2.86 21.14 -11.94
N ASP A 158 -4.16 20.83 -11.99
CA ASP A 158 -5.26 21.79 -11.87
C ASP A 158 -6.42 21.17 -11.06
N GLU A 159 -7.57 21.84 -10.98
CA GLU A 159 -8.74 21.39 -10.21
C GLU A 159 -9.37 20.07 -10.74
N THR A 160 -9.01 19.64 -11.94
CA THR A 160 -9.63 18.53 -12.68
C THR A 160 -8.63 17.45 -13.14
N HIS A 161 -7.36 17.78 -13.34
CA HIS A 161 -6.34 16.85 -13.83
C HIS A 161 -5.29 16.49 -12.77
N ALA A 162 -5.12 15.18 -12.57
CA ALA A 162 -4.08 14.61 -11.73
C ALA A 162 -2.98 13.99 -12.60
N GLN A 163 -1.72 14.25 -12.27
CA GLN A 163 -0.54 13.69 -12.91
C GLN A 163 0.17 12.72 -11.95
N MET A 164 0.72 11.62 -12.49
CA MET A 164 1.64 10.76 -11.75
C MET A 164 3.04 11.35 -11.83
N VAL A 165 3.64 11.67 -10.67
CA VAL A 165 4.99 12.24 -10.58
C VAL A 165 5.93 11.16 -10.04
N ALA A 166 7.11 11.03 -10.64
CA ALA A 166 8.11 10.03 -10.26
C ALA A 166 9.12 10.61 -9.27
N HIS A 167 9.34 9.90 -8.16
CA HIS A 167 10.16 10.31 -7.03
C HIS A 167 11.23 9.25 -6.70
N ASN A 168 12.38 9.68 -6.19
CA ASN A 168 13.43 8.77 -5.73
C ASN A 168 12.96 7.99 -4.49
N THR A 169 12.96 6.65 -4.57
CA THR A 169 12.49 5.78 -3.47
C THR A 169 13.13 6.09 -2.11
N ASN A 170 14.44 6.35 -2.08
CA ASN A 170 15.17 6.69 -0.84
C ASN A 170 14.75 8.04 -0.24
N GLU A 171 14.27 8.97 -1.05
CA GLU A 171 13.87 10.31 -0.64
C GLU A 171 12.48 10.29 0.01
N VAL A 172 11.48 9.78 -0.70
CA VAL A 172 10.09 9.73 -0.21
C VAL A 172 9.87 8.70 0.91
N LEU A 173 10.69 7.65 0.99
CA LEU A 173 10.70 6.72 2.14
C LEU A 173 11.68 7.12 3.26
N SER A 174 12.33 8.29 3.16
CA SER A 174 13.15 8.81 4.26
C SER A 174 12.31 9.11 5.51
N GLY A 175 12.90 8.92 6.69
CA GLY A 175 12.25 9.13 7.99
C GLY A 175 11.14 8.14 8.37
N LYS A 176 10.48 7.48 7.41
CA LYS A 176 9.34 6.57 7.64
C LYS A 176 9.68 5.46 8.62
N LYS A 177 8.79 5.20 9.59
CA LYS A 177 8.93 4.20 10.66
C LYS A 177 8.11 2.93 10.41
N VAL A 178 7.15 3.02 9.49
CA VAL A 178 6.34 1.91 8.97
C VAL A 178 6.12 2.16 7.47
N VAL A 179 6.35 1.15 6.64
CA VAL A 179 6.01 1.19 5.21
C VAL A 179 5.07 0.02 4.90
N GLY A 180 3.86 0.33 4.44
CA GLY A 180 2.85 -0.67 4.08
C GLY A 180 2.91 -1.04 2.60
N LEU A 181 3.08 -2.32 2.25
CA LEU A 181 2.87 -2.81 0.88
C LEU A 181 1.41 -3.21 0.74
N TYR A 182 0.66 -2.43 -0.03
CA TYR A 182 -0.76 -2.67 -0.28
C TYR A 182 -0.96 -3.32 -1.65
N PHE A 183 -1.46 -4.55 -1.68
CA PHE A 183 -1.73 -5.30 -2.91
C PHE A 183 -3.23 -5.26 -3.19
N SER A 184 -3.64 -4.64 -4.31
CA SER A 184 -5.04 -4.50 -4.71
C SER A 184 -5.21 -4.15 -6.19
N ALA A 185 -6.45 -4.16 -6.68
CA ALA A 185 -6.80 -3.88 -8.07
C ALA A 185 -8.16 -3.20 -8.20
N ASP A 186 -8.39 -2.53 -9.33
CA ASP A 186 -9.66 -1.94 -9.74
C ASP A 186 -10.82 -2.96 -9.73
N TRP A 187 -10.61 -4.12 -10.34
CA TRP A 187 -11.63 -5.14 -10.58
C TRP A 187 -12.05 -5.88 -9.31
N CYS A 188 -11.21 -5.84 -8.28
CA CYS A 188 -11.40 -6.53 -7.01
C CYS A 188 -12.45 -5.85 -6.12
N GLY A 189 -13.67 -6.41 -6.06
CA GLY A 189 -14.77 -5.90 -5.21
C GLY A 189 -14.38 -5.70 -3.73
N PRO A 190 -13.81 -6.71 -3.04
CA PRO A 190 -13.34 -6.56 -1.66
C PRO A 190 -12.20 -5.55 -1.48
N CYS A 191 -11.47 -5.21 -2.55
CA CYS A 191 -10.45 -4.17 -2.53
C CYS A 191 -11.11 -2.78 -2.50
N ARG A 192 -12.05 -2.51 -3.41
CA ARG A 192 -12.81 -1.26 -3.47
C ARG A 192 -13.56 -0.96 -2.16
N GLN A 193 -13.99 -1.99 -1.44
CA GLN A 193 -14.58 -1.85 -0.09
C GLN A 193 -13.56 -1.51 1.00
N PHE A 194 -12.30 -1.96 0.87
CA PHE A 194 -11.26 -1.79 1.87
C PHE A 194 -10.42 -0.51 1.71
N THR A 195 -10.25 -0.01 0.48
CA THR A 195 -9.46 1.21 0.21
C THR A 195 -9.92 2.43 1.02
N PRO A 196 -11.24 2.73 1.16
CA PRO A 196 -11.69 3.86 1.98
C PRO A 196 -11.37 3.70 3.47
N ASP A 197 -11.52 2.49 4.03
CA ASP A 197 -11.12 2.19 5.42
C ASP A 197 -9.59 2.35 5.60
N LEU A 198 -8.79 1.98 4.58
CA LEU A 198 -7.33 2.15 4.57
C LEU A 198 -6.90 3.62 4.46
N VAL A 199 -7.53 4.43 3.61
CA VAL A 199 -7.29 5.89 3.51
C VAL A 199 -7.63 6.59 4.83
N ASN A 200 -8.79 6.30 5.41
CA ASN A 200 -9.18 6.82 6.73
C ASN A 200 -8.16 6.43 7.82
N PHE A 201 -7.67 5.19 7.80
CA PHE A 201 -6.66 4.72 8.75
C PHE A 201 -5.29 5.38 8.53
N TYR A 202 -4.83 5.49 7.29
CA TYR A 202 -3.57 6.13 6.90
C TYR A 202 -3.52 7.59 7.35
N ASN A 203 -4.56 8.37 7.02
CA ASN A 203 -4.73 9.76 7.45
C ASN A 203 -4.68 9.86 8.97
N LYS A 204 -5.53 9.08 9.67
CA LYS A 204 -5.62 9.05 11.14
C LYS A 204 -4.29 8.67 11.82
N MET A 205 -3.45 7.86 11.18
CA MET A 205 -2.15 7.50 11.71
C MET A 205 -1.12 8.63 11.55
N ASN A 206 -1.10 9.31 10.40
CA ASN A 206 -0.18 10.43 10.12
C ASN A 206 -0.63 11.77 10.76
N SER A 207 -1.89 11.92 11.15
CA SER A 207 -2.36 13.09 11.94
C SER A 207 -2.07 12.98 13.46
N ARG A 208 -1.32 11.98 13.92
CA ARG A 208 -1.02 11.81 15.35
C ARG A 208 0.15 12.69 15.78
N ARG A 209 -0.08 13.49 16.83
CA ARG A 209 0.94 14.34 17.49
C ARG A 209 2.24 13.57 17.79
N GLY A 210 3.36 14.04 17.26
CA GLY A 210 4.69 13.45 17.41
C GLY A 210 4.94 12.18 16.57
N LYS A 211 4.03 11.85 15.64
CA LYS A 211 4.09 10.71 14.71
C LYS A 211 3.74 11.11 13.27
N GLU A 212 3.81 12.41 12.98
CA GLU A 212 3.50 13.01 11.69
C GLU A 212 4.38 12.40 10.59
N ASN A 213 3.76 12.04 9.46
CA ASN A 213 4.39 11.46 8.27
C ASN A 213 5.24 10.20 8.50
N GLN A 214 5.10 9.50 9.65
CA GLN A 214 5.89 8.31 9.99
C GLN A 214 5.37 7.00 9.36
N PHE A 215 4.16 6.98 8.83
CA PHE A 215 3.60 5.85 8.10
C PHE A 215 3.51 6.19 6.62
N GLU A 216 4.02 5.32 5.76
CA GLU A 216 3.85 5.41 4.31
C GLU A 216 3.20 4.14 3.76
N ILE A 217 2.50 4.24 2.63
CA ILE A 217 2.01 3.09 1.87
C ILE A 217 2.61 3.12 0.46
N VAL A 218 3.07 1.96 -0.01
CA VAL A 218 3.43 1.72 -1.41
C VAL A 218 2.43 0.73 -2.00
N TRP A 219 1.63 1.19 -2.94
CA TRP A 219 0.68 0.38 -3.68
C TRP A 219 1.39 -0.52 -4.70
N VAL A 220 1.09 -1.81 -4.65
CA VAL A 220 1.51 -2.85 -5.59
C VAL A 220 0.28 -3.26 -6.40
N SER A 221 0.06 -2.55 -7.50
CA SER A 221 -1.10 -2.75 -8.37
C SER A 221 -1.19 -4.17 -8.93
N ARG A 222 -2.40 -4.71 -8.91
CA ARG A 222 -2.83 -5.92 -9.63
C ARG A 222 -3.95 -5.61 -10.64
N CYS A 223 -4.06 -4.36 -11.08
CA CYS A 223 -4.89 -3.97 -12.21
C CYS A 223 -4.47 -4.72 -13.48
N ARG A 224 -5.28 -4.66 -14.55
CA ARG A 224 -5.00 -5.37 -15.81
C ARG A 224 -4.24 -4.52 -16.84
N ASP A 225 -4.34 -3.20 -16.72
CA ASP A 225 -3.85 -2.23 -17.69
C ASP A 225 -3.55 -0.88 -17.01
N VAL A 226 -2.94 0.05 -17.76
CA VAL A 226 -2.47 1.35 -17.25
C VAL A 226 -3.60 2.36 -17.03
N ASN A 227 -4.71 2.27 -17.75
CA ASN A 227 -5.88 3.15 -17.57
C ASN A 227 -6.60 2.79 -16.26
N SER A 228 -6.88 1.50 -16.06
CA SER A 228 -7.45 0.96 -14.82
C SER A 228 -6.51 1.14 -13.62
N TYR A 229 -5.18 1.14 -13.84
CA TYR A 229 -4.21 1.57 -12.82
C TYR A 229 -4.45 3.04 -12.44
N GLY A 230 -4.42 3.96 -13.41
CA GLY A 230 -4.49 5.40 -13.17
C GLY A 230 -5.80 5.83 -12.51
N GLN A 231 -6.93 5.36 -13.03
CA GLN A 231 -8.26 5.65 -12.49
C GLN A 231 -8.40 5.18 -11.03
N TYR A 232 -7.91 3.98 -10.70
CA TYR A 232 -8.01 3.46 -9.34
C TYR A 232 -7.01 4.12 -8.38
N PHE A 233 -5.87 4.61 -8.88
CA PHE A 233 -4.89 5.35 -8.07
C PHE A 233 -5.45 6.69 -7.55
N THR A 234 -6.39 7.32 -8.25
CA THR A 234 -7.10 8.54 -7.77
C THR A 234 -7.84 8.36 -6.44
N GLN A 235 -8.09 7.12 -6.02
CA GLN A 235 -8.77 6.79 -4.77
C GLN A 235 -7.79 6.65 -3.58
N MET A 236 -6.52 7.01 -3.78
CA MET A 236 -5.41 6.78 -2.85
C MET A 236 -4.57 8.06 -2.68
N ASN A 237 -4.01 8.27 -1.50
CA ASN A 237 -3.20 9.46 -1.16
C ASN A 237 -1.82 9.09 -0.59
N TRP A 238 -1.21 8.08 -1.21
CA TRP A 238 0.08 7.47 -0.85
C TRP A 238 0.85 7.08 -2.12
N LEU A 239 2.03 6.49 -1.97
CA LEU A 239 2.91 6.13 -3.09
C LEU A 239 2.48 4.84 -3.82
N ALA A 240 2.94 4.65 -5.05
CA ALA A 240 2.75 3.43 -5.82
C ALA A 240 4.00 2.98 -6.55
N LEU A 241 4.11 1.67 -6.84
CA LEU A 241 5.10 1.16 -7.80
C LEU A 241 4.72 1.56 -9.23
N PRO A 242 5.68 1.93 -10.08
CA PRO A 242 5.45 2.15 -11.51
C PRO A 242 4.68 0.98 -12.16
N PRO A 243 3.70 1.23 -13.07
CA PRO A 243 2.78 0.21 -13.58
C PRO A 243 3.47 -1.07 -14.08
N GLN A 244 4.58 -0.92 -14.82
CA GLN A 244 5.39 -2.00 -15.40
C GLN A 244 6.03 -2.88 -14.32
N GLU A 245 6.50 -2.27 -13.22
CA GLU A 245 7.10 -2.99 -12.09
C GLU A 245 6.03 -3.63 -11.19
N ALA A 246 4.89 -2.94 -11.00
CA ALA A 246 3.78 -3.40 -10.18
C ALA A 246 3.06 -4.63 -10.77
N MET A 247 2.80 -4.61 -12.08
CA MET A 247 2.11 -5.70 -12.78
C MET A 247 3.10 -6.78 -13.27
N GLY A 248 4.33 -6.39 -13.60
CA GLY A 248 5.40 -7.26 -14.08
C GLY A 248 6.15 -8.03 -12.98
N GLN A 249 7.47 -8.22 -13.19
CA GLN A 249 8.26 -9.18 -12.41
C GLN A 249 8.43 -8.77 -10.93
N ARG A 250 8.62 -7.48 -10.63
CA ARG A 250 8.82 -7.04 -9.23
C ARG A 250 7.58 -7.25 -8.38
N GLY A 251 6.38 -6.88 -8.86
CA GLY A 251 5.13 -7.13 -8.14
C GLY A 251 4.83 -8.62 -7.93
N GLN A 252 5.17 -9.48 -8.89
CA GLN A 252 5.09 -10.95 -8.72
C GLN A 252 6.09 -11.46 -7.67
N MET A 253 7.35 -11.01 -7.74
CA MET A 253 8.38 -11.32 -6.73
C MET A 253 7.95 -10.88 -5.34
N LEU A 254 7.39 -9.68 -5.19
CA LEU A 254 6.88 -9.16 -3.91
C LEU A 254 5.71 -9.98 -3.38
N SER A 255 4.75 -10.34 -4.25
CA SER A 255 3.61 -11.19 -3.90
C SER A 255 4.09 -12.54 -3.34
N ASN A 256 5.06 -13.17 -4.01
CA ASN A 256 5.66 -14.43 -3.57
C ASN A 256 6.47 -14.28 -2.26
N LYS A 257 7.33 -13.25 -2.18
CA LYS A 257 8.18 -12.93 -1.02
C LYS A 257 7.39 -12.75 0.27
N TYR A 258 6.23 -12.09 0.18
CA TYR A 258 5.36 -11.82 1.33
C TYR A 258 4.16 -12.78 1.42
N LYS A 259 4.13 -13.85 0.62
CA LYS A 259 3.13 -14.94 0.64
C LYS A 259 1.69 -14.45 0.40
N VAL A 260 1.52 -13.44 -0.45
CA VAL A 260 0.23 -12.86 -0.84
C VAL A 260 -0.57 -13.87 -1.68
N LYS A 261 -1.54 -14.53 -1.06
CA LYS A 261 -2.43 -15.50 -1.72
C LYS A 261 -3.63 -14.88 -2.44
N GLY A 262 -3.91 -13.60 -2.20
CA GLY A 262 -5.08 -12.91 -2.73
C GLY A 262 -5.10 -11.43 -2.32
N ILE A 263 -6.08 -10.69 -2.84
CA ILE A 263 -6.22 -9.24 -2.61
C ILE A 263 -7.63 -8.92 -2.07
N PRO A 264 -7.79 -7.88 -1.23
CA PRO A 264 -6.75 -6.97 -0.74
C PRO A 264 -5.82 -7.62 0.30
N SER A 265 -4.51 -7.35 0.20
CA SER A 265 -3.52 -7.72 1.21
C SER A 265 -2.71 -6.47 1.61
N LEU A 266 -2.36 -6.36 2.89
CA LEU A 266 -1.52 -5.27 3.41
C LEU A 266 -0.43 -5.83 4.34
N VAL A 267 0.82 -5.67 3.93
CA VAL A 267 2.01 -6.10 4.66
C VAL A 267 2.69 -4.86 5.23
N LEU A 268 2.99 -4.83 6.53
CA LEU A 268 3.73 -3.72 7.13
C LEU A 268 5.21 -4.09 7.32
N LEU A 269 6.10 -3.20 6.90
CA LEU A 269 7.55 -3.28 7.09
C LEU A 269 8.06 -2.21 8.07
N ASP A 270 9.20 -2.47 8.71
CA ASP A 270 9.94 -1.47 9.48
C ASP A 270 10.82 -0.58 8.59
N GLU A 271 11.45 0.42 9.22
CA GLU A 271 12.39 1.38 8.61
C GLU A 271 13.69 0.79 8.03
N VAL A 272 13.82 -0.55 7.98
CA VAL A 272 14.92 -1.35 7.43
C VAL A 272 14.38 -2.46 6.47
N GLY A 273 13.08 -2.47 6.17
CA GLY A 273 12.44 -3.43 5.26
C GLY A 273 12.09 -4.78 5.87
N ASN A 274 12.20 -4.95 7.19
CA ASN A 274 11.83 -6.19 7.90
C ASN A 274 10.31 -6.26 8.10
N VAL A 275 9.72 -7.45 8.01
CA VAL A 275 8.28 -7.63 8.22
C VAL A 275 7.90 -7.37 9.68
N ILE A 276 6.95 -6.45 9.89
CA ILE A 276 6.23 -6.25 11.15
C ILE A 276 5.04 -7.19 11.21
N THR A 277 4.22 -7.21 10.16
CA THR A 277 3.05 -8.11 10.04
C THR A 277 2.67 -8.32 8.58
N LEU A 278 2.15 -9.52 8.26
CA LEU A 278 1.54 -9.84 6.97
C LEU A 278 0.00 -9.67 6.97
N ASP A 279 -0.58 -9.38 8.14
CA ASP A 279 -2.03 -9.44 8.42
C ASP A 279 -2.70 -8.05 8.50
N GLY A 280 -2.03 -7.00 8.00
CA GLY A 280 -2.46 -5.60 8.18
C GLY A 280 -3.89 -5.32 7.71
N ARG A 281 -4.35 -6.04 6.67
CA ARG A 281 -5.72 -5.94 6.13
C ARG A 281 -6.78 -6.32 7.14
N ASN A 282 -6.53 -7.31 7.99
CA ASN A 282 -7.48 -7.75 9.01
C ASN A 282 -7.31 -6.98 10.32
N LYS A 283 -6.11 -6.44 10.59
CA LYS A 283 -5.86 -5.59 11.77
C LYS A 283 -6.58 -4.24 11.71
N ILE A 284 -6.62 -3.57 10.55
CA ILE A 284 -7.28 -2.26 10.40
C ILE A 284 -8.77 -2.24 10.80
N PRO A 285 -9.64 -3.14 10.31
CA PRO A 285 -11.05 -3.14 10.72
C PRO A 285 -11.27 -3.60 12.17
N ALA A 286 -10.35 -4.40 12.74
CA ALA A 286 -10.39 -4.81 14.15
C ALA A 286 -9.88 -3.73 15.12
N ASP A 287 -8.94 -2.89 14.68
CA ASP A 287 -8.34 -1.79 15.43
C ASP A 287 -8.47 -0.47 14.65
N LYS A 288 -9.72 -0.05 14.37
CA LYS A 288 -10.03 1.25 13.74
C LYS A 288 -9.55 2.44 14.57
N ALA A 289 -9.21 2.23 15.83
CA ALA A 289 -8.56 3.22 16.69
C ALA A 289 -7.08 3.39 16.32
N GLY A 290 -6.39 2.29 15.97
CA GLY A 290 -4.96 2.19 15.73
C GLY A 290 -4.16 2.13 17.03
N ILE A 291 -4.71 1.55 18.09
CA ILE A 291 -4.09 1.50 19.44
C ILE A 291 -2.87 0.58 19.42
N GLY A 292 -2.99 -0.59 18.79
CA GLY A 292 -1.91 -1.57 18.67
C GLY A 292 -0.94 -1.29 17.53
N PHE A 293 -1.23 -0.34 16.63
CA PHE A 293 -0.46 -0.11 15.40
C PHE A 293 1.04 0.18 15.69
N PRO A 294 1.98 -0.43 14.94
CA PRO A 294 1.79 -1.27 13.75
C PRO A 294 1.67 -2.78 14.03
N TRP A 295 1.21 -3.17 15.23
CA TRP A 295 0.94 -4.55 15.65
C TRP A 295 2.19 -5.44 15.64
N ARG A 296 3.32 -4.89 16.13
CA ARG A 296 4.56 -5.64 16.41
C ARG A 296 4.33 -6.69 17.49
N ASN A 297 4.96 -7.86 17.32
CA ASN A 297 5.16 -8.81 18.42
C ASN A 297 5.96 -8.14 19.56
N PRO A 298 5.61 -8.31 20.85
CA PRO A 298 6.34 -7.71 21.97
C PRO A 298 7.86 -7.97 21.97
N VAL A 299 8.29 -9.18 21.59
CA VAL A 299 9.72 -9.55 21.52
C VAL A 299 10.44 -8.75 20.43
N ALA A 300 9.80 -8.53 19.28
CA ALA A 300 10.34 -7.71 18.20
C ALA A 300 10.44 -6.22 18.60
N THR A 301 9.51 -5.73 19.42
CA THR A 301 9.58 -4.38 19.99
C THR A 301 10.80 -4.22 20.90
N LEU A 302 11.05 -5.18 21.82
CA LEU A 302 12.24 -5.17 22.68
C LEU A 302 13.54 -5.17 21.86
N TYR A 303 13.65 -6.05 20.86
CA TYR A 303 14.80 -6.09 19.95
C TYR A 303 15.05 -4.74 19.26
N ILE A 304 14.00 -4.08 18.74
CA ILE A 304 14.13 -2.77 18.07
C ILE A 304 14.55 -1.66 19.06
N THR A 305 14.15 -1.73 20.32
CA THR A 305 14.58 -0.76 21.35
C THR A 305 16.02 -0.95 21.82
N VAL A 306 16.53 -2.19 21.82
CA VAL A 306 17.90 -2.52 22.28
C VAL A 306 18.93 -2.41 21.15
N VAL A 307 18.55 -2.71 19.90
CA VAL A 307 19.49 -2.80 18.76
C VAL A 307 19.38 -1.58 17.83
N PRO A 308 20.42 -0.70 17.78
CA PRO A 308 20.41 0.51 16.95
C PRO A 308 20.15 0.24 15.46
N LYS A 309 19.54 1.22 14.76
CA LYS A 309 19.22 1.12 13.33
C LYS A 309 20.44 0.78 12.47
N SER A 310 21.60 1.36 12.78
CA SER A 310 22.88 1.10 12.09
C SER A 310 23.27 -0.38 12.16
N LEU A 311 23.19 -0.99 13.35
CA LEU A 311 23.51 -2.40 13.55
C LEU A 311 22.46 -3.32 12.91
N ARG A 312 21.16 -2.98 12.99
CA ARG A 312 20.09 -3.70 12.27
C ARG A 312 20.30 -3.68 10.75
N LEU A 313 20.72 -2.54 10.19
CA LEU A 313 21.00 -2.39 8.76
C LEU A 313 22.25 -3.18 8.35
N MET A 314 23.35 -3.04 9.10
CA MET A 314 24.59 -3.81 8.87
C MET A 314 24.34 -5.33 8.89
N LEU A 315 23.58 -5.82 9.87
CA LEU A 315 23.23 -7.23 9.98
C LEU A 315 22.38 -7.70 8.78
N LYS A 316 21.43 -6.87 8.32
CA LYS A 316 20.64 -7.16 7.11
C LYS A 316 21.54 -7.27 5.88
N THR A 317 22.44 -6.30 5.64
CA THR A 317 23.36 -6.34 4.49
C THR A 317 24.26 -7.58 4.51
N GLN A 318 24.76 -7.98 5.69
CA GLN A 318 25.54 -9.22 5.83
C GLN A 318 24.70 -10.48 5.52
N ILE A 319 23.47 -10.56 6.03
CA ILE A 319 22.56 -11.70 5.78
C ILE A 319 22.18 -11.79 4.29
N ASP A 320 21.85 -10.67 3.64
CA ASP A 320 21.51 -10.66 2.22
C ASP A 320 22.72 -10.97 1.33
N GLY A 321 23.93 -10.53 1.72
CA GLY A 321 25.19 -10.91 1.07
C GLY A 321 25.47 -12.42 1.13
N VAL A 322 25.42 -13.01 2.32
CA VAL A 322 25.58 -14.47 2.52
C VAL A 322 24.51 -15.25 1.76
N LYS A 323 23.25 -14.79 1.81
CA LYS A 323 22.15 -15.39 1.06
C LYS A 323 22.38 -15.34 -0.46
N SER A 324 22.91 -14.24 -0.98
CA SER A 324 23.28 -14.09 -2.39
C SER A 324 24.37 -15.09 -2.79
N GLN A 325 25.44 -15.22 -1.97
CA GLN A 325 26.50 -16.21 -2.19
C GLN A 325 25.96 -17.65 -2.21
N VAL A 326 25.14 -18.03 -1.21
CA VAL A 326 24.55 -19.37 -1.13
C VAL A 326 23.63 -19.66 -2.33
N LEU A 327 22.79 -18.72 -2.74
CA LEU A 327 21.95 -18.85 -3.94
C LEU A 327 22.78 -18.96 -5.22
N GLY A 328 23.89 -18.23 -5.32
CA GLY A 328 24.83 -18.34 -6.44
C GLY A 328 25.46 -19.73 -6.54
N VAL A 329 25.95 -20.28 -5.43
CA VAL A 329 26.53 -21.64 -5.37
C VAL A 329 25.47 -22.70 -5.73
N LEU A 330 24.26 -22.61 -5.17
CA LEU A 330 23.17 -23.54 -5.48
C LEU A 330 22.75 -23.48 -6.95
N LYS A 331 22.68 -22.28 -7.55
CA LYS A 331 22.34 -22.12 -8.97
C LYS A 331 23.45 -22.66 -9.88
N GLY A 332 24.72 -22.47 -9.52
CA GLY A 332 25.87 -23.06 -10.23
C GLY A 332 25.83 -24.60 -10.20
N ALA A 333 25.64 -25.18 -9.02
CA ALA A 333 25.55 -26.63 -8.85
C ALA A 333 24.34 -27.26 -9.57
N ALA A 334 23.24 -26.53 -9.71
CA ALA A 334 22.08 -26.96 -10.50
C ALA A 334 22.32 -26.87 -12.02
N GLY A 335 23.02 -25.83 -12.48
CA GLY A 335 23.34 -25.62 -13.90
C GLY A 335 24.29 -26.67 -14.49
N GLN A 336 25.14 -27.28 -13.66
CA GLN A 336 26.18 -28.22 -14.12
C GLN A 336 25.68 -29.67 -14.32
N LYS A 337 24.37 -29.91 -14.38
CA LYS A 337 23.74 -31.24 -14.51
C LYS A 337 23.08 -31.54 -15.87
N VAL A 338 23.30 -30.72 -16.89
CA VAL A 338 22.66 -30.85 -18.23
C VAL A 338 23.68 -31.09 -19.36
N THR A 339 24.92 -31.46 -19.04
CA THR A 339 25.98 -31.77 -20.02
C THR A 339 26.77 -33.00 -19.61
N ALA A 340 26.16 -34.17 -19.81
CA ALA A 340 26.78 -35.51 -19.76
C ALA A 340 25.93 -36.47 -20.61
#